data_AF-A0A969HQ74-F1
#
_entry.id   AF-A0A969HQ74-F1
#
_cell.length_a   1.000
_cell.length_b   1.000
_cell.length_c   1.000
_cell.angle_alpha   90.00
_cell.angle_beta   90.00
_cell.angle_gamma   90.00
#
_symmetry.space_group_name_H-M   'P 1'
#
loop_
_entity.id
_entity.type
_entity.pdbx_description
1 polymer ?
#
loop_
_entity_poly.entity_id
_entity_poly.type
_entity_poly.pdbx_seq_one_letter_code
_entity_poly.pdbx_strand_id
1 'polypeptide(L)'
;MAENTFKRKEHKLSAPTFPGKSLDLDKIVGRELSTRYIPRLIYLSIFGIMYIANAHYAERMVREISTLEAEVETLRANHTTIKAEYDTYTGKQSEIAERAKAVGLVESGGKVQKIYVNKDEY
;
A
#
# COMPACT_ATOMS: atom_id res chain seq x y z
N MET A 1 21.19 28.71 -52.94
CA MET A 1 20.64 28.95 -51.59
C MET A 1 19.16 28.55 -51.63
N ALA A 2 18.76 27.50 -50.91
CA ALA A 2 17.37 27.09 -50.81
C ALA A 2 16.73 27.79 -49.61
N GLU A 3 15.74 28.64 -49.85
CA GLU A 3 14.96 29.28 -48.79
C GLU A 3 13.88 28.32 -48.31
N ASN A 4 13.82 28.14 -46.99
CA ASN A 4 13.03 27.16 -46.29
C ASN A 4 11.56 27.62 -46.20
N THR A 5 10.63 26.90 -46.83
CA THR A 5 9.19 27.20 -46.86
C THR A 5 8.37 26.36 -45.86
N PHE A 6 8.93 26.01 -44.70
CA PHE A 6 8.16 25.39 -43.62
C PHE A 6 7.70 26.43 -42.60
N LYS A 7 6.53 27.02 -42.86
CA LYS A 7 5.84 27.91 -41.92
C LYS A 7 5.32 27.08 -40.74
N ARG A 8 6.08 27.06 -39.63
CA ARG A 8 5.71 26.40 -38.37
C ARG A 8 4.40 27.01 -37.84
N LYS A 9 3.30 26.24 -37.88
CA LYS A 9 2.04 26.65 -37.23
C LYS A 9 2.24 26.61 -35.71
N GLU A 10 2.23 27.77 -35.08
CA GLU A 10 2.18 27.87 -33.62
C GLU A 10 0.81 27.43 -33.13
N HIS A 11 0.78 26.30 -32.44
CA HIS A 11 -0.41 25.80 -31.78
C HIS A 11 -0.60 26.60 -30.48
N LYS A 12 -1.31 27.73 -30.55
CA LYS A 12 -1.76 28.44 -29.35
C LYS A 12 -2.73 27.54 -28.60
N LEU A 13 -2.30 27.05 -27.44
CA LEU A 13 -3.10 26.26 -26.52
C LEU A 13 -4.26 27.14 -26.02
N SER A 14 -5.45 26.97 -26.60
CA SER A 14 -6.64 27.70 -26.17
C SER A 14 -7.01 27.25 -24.75
N ALA A 15 -6.97 28.17 -23.79
CA ALA A 15 -7.49 27.95 -22.45
C ALA A 15 -8.97 27.54 -22.54
N PRO A 16 -9.43 26.57 -21.72
CA PRO A 16 -10.84 26.17 -21.71
C PRO A 16 -11.67 27.35 -21.21
N THR A 17 -12.39 27.99 -22.14
CA THR A 17 -13.34 29.04 -21.82
C THR A 17 -14.60 28.37 -21.27
N PHE A 18 -14.79 28.42 -19.95
CA PHE A 18 -16.01 27.92 -19.32
C PHE A 18 -17.22 28.77 -19.77
N PRO A 19 -18.25 28.18 -20.39
CA PRO A 19 -19.42 28.92 -20.84
C PRO A 19 -20.31 29.26 -19.62
N GLY A 20 -20.10 30.44 -19.05
CA GLY A 20 -20.74 30.88 -17.80
C GLY A 20 -22.18 31.42 -17.92
N LYS A 21 -22.89 31.24 -19.04
CA LYS A 21 -24.24 31.81 -19.24
C LYS A 21 -25.07 30.97 -20.21
N SER A 22 -25.88 30.04 -19.69
CA SER A 22 -26.98 29.47 -20.49
C SER A 22 -28.15 28.89 -19.69
N LEU A 23 -28.14 29.01 -18.37
CA LEU A 23 -29.29 28.60 -17.56
C LEU A 23 -29.96 29.87 -17.03
N ASP A 24 -31.02 30.32 -17.72
CA ASP A 24 -31.87 31.45 -17.33
C ASP A 24 -32.65 31.13 -16.02
N LEU A 25 -31.95 30.86 -14.92
CA LEU A 25 -32.55 30.64 -13.59
C LEU A 25 -33.38 31.85 -13.14
N ASP A 26 -33.06 33.03 -13.66
CA ASP A 26 -33.74 34.28 -13.38
C ASP A 26 -35.24 34.25 -13.74
N LYS A 27 -35.64 33.43 -14.72
CA LYS A 27 -37.05 33.29 -15.14
C LYS A 27 -37.86 32.37 -14.22
N ILE A 28 -37.21 31.43 -13.54
CA ILE A 28 -37.86 30.40 -12.71
C ILE A 28 -37.87 30.82 -11.23
N VAL A 29 -36.77 31.43 -10.78
CA VAL A 29 -36.53 31.72 -9.35
C VAL A 29 -36.83 33.19 -9.01
N GLY A 30 -37.02 34.05 -10.02
CA GLY A 30 -37.17 35.49 -9.83
C GLY A 30 -35.81 36.16 -9.60
N ARG A 31 -35.60 37.29 -10.28
CA ARG A 31 -34.30 37.99 -10.34
C ARG A 31 -33.73 38.33 -8.96
N GLU A 32 -34.59 38.65 -8.00
CA GLU A 32 -34.18 39.07 -6.65
C GLU A 32 -33.66 37.92 -5.78
N LEU A 33 -34.21 36.71 -5.96
CA LEU A 33 -33.80 35.53 -5.19
C LEU A 33 -32.61 34.83 -5.85
N SER A 34 -32.54 34.88 -7.19
CA SER A 34 -31.46 34.28 -7.99
C SER A 34 -30.08 34.82 -7.59
N THR A 35 -29.91 36.14 -7.49
CA THR A 35 -28.58 36.73 -7.25
C THR A 35 -28.06 36.51 -5.83
N ARG A 36 -28.95 36.36 -4.83
CA ARG A 36 -28.55 36.29 -3.42
C ARG A 36 -28.43 34.87 -2.87
N TYR A 37 -29.31 33.95 -3.26
CA TYR A 37 -29.38 32.61 -2.66
C TYR A 37 -28.73 31.52 -3.52
N ILE A 38 -28.81 31.61 -4.85
CA ILE A 38 -28.23 30.60 -5.76
C ILE A 38 -26.72 30.41 -5.53
N PRO A 39 -25.88 31.46 -5.42
CA PRO A 39 -24.44 31.26 -5.21
C PRO A 39 -24.13 30.55 -3.89
N ARG A 40 -24.92 30.82 -2.85
CA ARG A 40 -24.76 30.21 -1.52
C ARG A 40 -25.19 28.73 -1.50
N LEU A 41 -26.23 28.38 -2.27
CA LEU A 41 -26.65 26.98 -2.43
C LEU A 41 -25.66 26.17 -3.25
N ILE A 42 -25.09 26.73 -4.31
CA ILE A 42 -24.01 26.08 -5.09
C ILE A 42 -22.78 25.87 -4.21
N TYR A 43 -22.43 26.84 -3.38
CA TYR A 43 -21.34 26.67 -2.41
C TYR A 43 -21.60 25.46 -1.49
N LEU A 44 -22.80 25.36 -0.91
CA LEU A 44 -23.17 24.23 -0.06
C LEU A 44 -23.23 22.90 -0.83
N SER A 45 -23.71 22.89 -2.08
CA SER A 45 -23.79 21.67 -2.89
C SER A 45 -22.40 21.12 -3.20
N ILE A 46 -21.40 21.98 -3.43
CA ILE A 46 -20.01 21.57 -3.61
C ILE A 46 -19.50 20.84 -2.36
N PHE A 47 -19.77 21.37 -1.15
CA PHE A 47 -19.43 20.67 0.09
C PHE A 47 -20.18 19.35 0.25
N GLY A 48 -21.46 19.31 -0.13
CA GLY A 48 -22.26 18.09 -0.10
C GLY A 48 -21.68 17.01 -1.02
N ILE A 49 -21.31 17.36 -2.25
CA ILE A 49 -20.68 16.43 -3.20
C ILE A 49 -19.32 15.97 -2.68
N MET A 50 -18.50 16.90 -2.17
CA MET A 50 -17.20 16.58 -1.59
C MET A 50 -17.33 15.62 -0.39
N TYR A 51 -18.35 15.80 0.44
CA TYR A 51 -18.64 14.91 1.56
C TYR A 51 -19.03 13.50 1.09
N ILE A 52 -19.96 13.38 0.14
CA ILE A 52 -20.39 12.09 -0.40
C ILE A 52 -19.21 11.37 -1.07
N ALA A 53 -18.39 12.11 -1.84
CA ALA A 53 -17.19 11.57 -2.48
C ALA A 53 -16.20 11.01 -1.45
N ASN A 54 -15.92 11.76 -0.38
CA ASN A 54 -15.04 11.31 0.69
C ASN A 54 -15.60 10.08 1.44
N ALA A 55 -16.90 10.07 1.74
CA ALA A 55 -17.54 8.94 2.42
C ALA A 55 -17.42 7.64 1.61
N HIS A 56 -17.67 7.71 0.29
CA HIS A 56 -17.54 6.55 -0.58
C HIS A 56 -16.09 6.11 -0.78
N TYR A 57 -15.12 7.04 -0.74
CA TYR A 57 -13.70 6.71 -0.76
C TYR A 57 -13.28 5.98 0.52
N ALA A 58 -13.78 6.42 1.69
CA ALA A 58 -13.53 5.76 2.96
C ALA A 58 -14.07 4.33 3.00
N GLU A 59 -15.28 4.09 2.48
CA GLU A 59 -15.87 2.74 2.41
C GLU A 59 -15.00 1.79 1.56
N ARG A 60 -14.46 2.27 0.44
CA ARG A 60 -13.55 1.49 -0.41
C ARG A 60 -12.24 1.18 0.29
N MET A 61 -11.63 2.16 0.95
CA MET A 61 -10.40 1.96 1.72
C MET A 61 -10.58 0.92 2.83
N VAL A 62 -11.69 0.95 3.56
CA VAL A 62 -11.93 -0.03 4.64
C VAL A 62 -11.97 -1.45 4.10
N ARG A 63 -12.61 -1.68 2.95
CA ARG A 63 -12.60 -2.99 2.29
C ARG A 63 -11.20 -3.40 1.86
N GLU A 64 -10.44 -2.48 1.27
CA GLU A 64 -9.07 -2.73 0.82
C GLU A 64 -8.14 -3.08 1.99
N ILE A 65 -8.25 -2.36 3.10
CA ILE A 65 -7.52 -2.65 4.35
C ILE A 65 -7.81 -4.08 4.81
N SER A 66 -9.09 -4.47 4.87
CA SER A 66 -9.46 -5.83 5.31
C SER A 66 -8.88 -6.93 4.42
N THR A 67 -8.82 -6.70 3.10
CA THR A 67 -8.21 -7.66 2.16
C THR A 67 -6.69 -7.73 2.31
N LEU A 68 -6.03 -6.59 2.50
CA LEU A 68 -4.59 -6.51 2.71
C LEU A 68 -4.18 -7.17 4.04
N GLU A 69 -4.95 -6.97 5.10
CA GLU A 69 -4.72 -7.63 6.39
C GLU A 69 -4.77 -9.16 6.27
N ALA A 70 -5.77 -9.69 5.57
CA ALA A 70 -5.88 -11.13 5.32
C ALA A 70 -4.71 -11.67 4.47
N GLU A 71 -4.25 -10.90 3.48
CA GLU A 71 -3.09 -11.27 2.67
C GLU A 71 -1.80 -11.28 3.49
N VAL A 72 -1.59 -10.27 4.34
CA VAL A 72 -0.42 -10.21 5.25
C VAL A 72 -0.45 -11.34 6.26
N GLU A 73 -1.61 -11.69 6.81
CA GLU A 73 -1.75 -12.84 7.73
C GLU A 73 -1.39 -14.15 7.03
N THR A 74 -1.91 -14.36 5.82
CA THR A 74 -1.59 -15.53 4.99
C THR A 74 -0.09 -15.61 4.69
N LEU A 75 0.53 -14.48 4.34
CA LEU A 75 1.96 -14.42 4.04
C LEU A 75 2.81 -14.71 5.28
N ARG A 76 2.40 -14.19 6.45
CA ARG A 76 3.05 -14.50 7.74
C ARG A 76 2.94 -15.98 8.06
N ALA A 77 1.76 -16.58 7.90
CA ALA A 77 1.55 -18.00 8.13
C ALA A 77 2.46 -18.85 7.24
N ASN A 78 2.53 -18.53 5.94
CA ASN A 78 3.42 -19.21 4.99
C ASN A 78 4.90 -19.09 5.38
N HIS A 79 5.35 -17.90 5.78
CA HIS A 79 6.71 -17.70 6.24
C HIS A 79 7.02 -18.53 7.50
N THR A 80 6.10 -18.55 8.47
CA THR A 80 6.28 -19.37 9.68
C THR A 80 6.30 -20.86 9.38
N THR A 81 5.49 -21.33 8.42
CA THR A 81 5.49 -22.73 7.99
C THR A 81 6.81 -23.11 7.32
N ILE A 82 7.27 -22.32 6.34
CA ILE A 82 8.55 -22.56 5.65
C ILE A 82 9.71 -22.52 6.64
N LYS A 83 9.70 -21.57 7.58
CA LYS A 83 10.72 -21.50 8.63
C LYS A 83 10.68 -22.74 9.53
N ALA A 84 9.50 -23.18 9.97
CA ALA A 84 9.37 -24.37 10.80
C ALA A 84 9.83 -25.64 10.05
N GLU A 85 9.55 -25.75 8.75
CA GLU A 85 10.05 -26.84 7.90
C GLU A 85 11.58 -26.79 7.79
N TYR A 86 12.16 -25.62 7.53
CA TYR A 86 13.61 -25.41 7.48
C TYR A 86 14.30 -25.74 8.81
N ASP A 87 13.74 -25.26 9.92
CA ASP A 87 14.25 -25.51 11.28
C ASP A 87 14.06 -26.99 11.66
N THR A 88 13.05 -27.69 11.16
CA THR A 88 12.88 -29.13 11.37
C THR A 88 13.88 -29.94 10.56
N TYR A 89 14.12 -29.55 9.31
CA TYR A 89 15.04 -30.24 8.40
C TYR A 89 16.51 -30.01 8.78
N THR A 90 16.84 -28.78 9.18
CA THR A 90 18.18 -28.40 9.64
C THR A 90 18.38 -28.73 11.13
N GLY A 91 17.35 -28.66 11.96
CA GLY A 91 17.46 -28.85 13.41
C GLY A 91 17.33 -30.30 13.87
N LYS A 92 16.85 -31.23 13.03
CA LYS A 92 16.95 -32.66 13.33
C LYS A 92 18.42 -33.07 13.32
N GLN A 93 19.00 -33.11 14.51
CA GLN A 93 20.33 -33.67 14.75
C GLN A 93 20.50 -35.05 14.11
N SER A 94 19.42 -35.85 13.97
CA SER A 94 19.47 -37.14 13.27
C SER A 94 19.73 -37.06 11.77
N GLU A 95 19.16 -36.09 11.05
CA GLU A 95 19.43 -35.91 9.60
C GLU A 95 20.82 -35.30 9.37
N ILE A 96 21.24 -34.35 10.23
CA ILE A 96 22.61 -33.86 10.20
C ILE A 96 23.59 -34.99 10.51
N ALA A 97 23.32 -35.84 11.50
CA ALA A 97 24.19 -36.97 11.85
C ALA A 97 24.28 -38.00 10.72
N GLU A 98 23.18 -38.26 10.00
CA GLU A 98 23.16 -39.14 8.84
C GLU A 98 24.00 -38.56 7.68
N ARG A 99 23.83 -37.26 7.37
CA ARG A 99 24.67 -36.57 6.36
C ARG A 99 26.12 -36.45 6.79
N ALA A 100 26.39 -36.19 8.07
CA ALA A 100 27.74 -36.08 8.63
C ALA A 100 28.48 -37.42 8.62
N LYS A 101 27.78 -38.55 8.84
CA LYS A 101 28.34 -39.90 8.65
C LYS A 101 28.81 -40.15 7.23
N ALA A 102 28.09 -39.64 6.22
CA ALA A 102 28.51 -39.76 4.82
C ALA A 102 29.83 -39.01 4.52
N VAL A 103 30.19 -38.00 5.34
CA VAL A 103 31.45 -37.25 5.26
C VAL A 103 32.49 -37.77 6.29
N GLY A 104 32.20 -38.87 6.99
CA GLY A 104 33.11 -39.49 7.96
C GLY A 104 33.17 -38.83 9.34
N LEU A 105 32.25 -37.91 9.65
CA LEU A 105 32.16 -37.24 10.95
C LEU A 105 31.25 -38.04 11.89
N VAL A 106 31.70 -38.22 13.14
CA VAL A 106 31.00 -39.02 14.17
C VAL A 106 30.45 -38.08 15.24
N GLU A 107 29.19 -38.27 15.63
CA GLU A 107 28.52 -37.44 16.63
C GLU A 107 29.18 -37.64 18.02
N SER A 108 29.57 -36.52 18.67
CA SER A 108 30.16 -36.56 20.02
C SER A 108 29.06 -36.79 21.05
N GLY A 109 28.82 -38.06 21.41
CA GLY A 109 27.85 -38.45 22.45
C GLY A 109 28.31 -38.20 23.90
N GLY A 110 29.33 -37.37 24.11
CA GLY A 110 29.90 -37.12 25.42
C GLY A 110 29.06 -36.13 26.23
N LYS A 111 28.51 -36.59 27.37
CA LYS A 111 27.82 -35.74 28.35
C LYS A 111 28.75 -34.58 28.76
N VAL A 112 28.22 -33.35 28.69
CA VAL A 112 28.94 -32.11 29.05
C VAL A 112 29.58 -32.26 30.44
N GLN A 113 30.91 -32.18 30.52
CA GLN A 113 31.62 -32.25 31.78
C GLN A 113 31.66 -30.87 32.45
N LYS A 114 31.03 -30.74 33.62
CA LYS A 114 31.21 -29.55 34.46
C LYS A 114 32.59 -29.60 35.10
N ILE A 115 33.44 -28.67 34.71
CA ILE A 115 34.75 -28.46 35.33
C ILE A 115 34.49 -27.58 36.56
N TYR A 116 34.74 -28.11 37.75
CA TYR A 116 34.76 -27.31 38.98
C TYR A 116 36.21 -26.89 39.24
N VAL A 117 36.46 -25.58 39.28
CA VAL A 117 37.75 -25.03 39.71
C VAL A 117 37.72 -24.98 41.23
N ASN A 118 38.55 -25.80 41.87
CA ASN A 118 38.74 -25.74 43.31
C ASN A 118 39.66 -24.55 43.63
N LYS A 119 39.24 -23.67 44.53
CA LYS A 119 39.87 -22.36 44.77
C LYS A 119 40.95 -22.41 45.86
N ASP A 120 41.33 -23.62 46.28
CA ASP A 120 42.10 -23.85 47.51
C ASP A 120 43.55 -24.32 47.27
N GLU A 121 44.07 -24.22 46.04
CA GLU A 121 45.51 -24.33 45.78
C GLU A 121 46.00 -23.12 44.98
N TYR A 122 46.15 -22.01 45.70
CA TYR A 122 47.16 -20.98 45.43
C TYR A 122 47.93 -20.71 46.72
#